data_AF-A0A7W5YV60-F1
#
_entry.id   AF-A0A7W5YV60-F1
#
_cell.length_a   1.000
_cell.length_b   1.000
_cell.length_c   1.000
_cell.angle_alpha   90.00
_cell.angle_beta   90.00
_cell.angle_gamma   90.00
#
_symmetry.space_group_name_H-M   'P 1'
#
loop_
_entity.id
_entity.type
_entity.pdbx_description
1 polymer ?
#
loop_
_entity_poly.entity_id
_entity_poly.type
_entity_poly.pdbx_seq_one_letter_code
_entity_poly.pdbx_strand_id
1 'polypeptide(L)'
;MVSTPKAPKAPDPTQTAAAQTATNVDTAIANAGLSHTNQYTPDGSLEYKVSGYQTMTDQNGKTYQLPTYSAYQSYSPQNQAIYDQTQQTQLGLSKLANEQTGKISGILGTNVDLSGNNVDKYVNDHWQGGFNNQWDRDQASLDQSLADKGISMGSAAYNNAMQDFSTRKQAASDQYLGDMYSNAQNSILTERNQPLNEISALMSGSQVNQPNYVNSPTTQLPTVDQAGLINENYNQQMGAYNQQVAKSNAAMGGLFGLGSSLLGGWAMSDRRLKRDVHQIGVTESGLPVYEYEYVFGGGRQVGLMADEVETVFPEAIAEGPGGFKMVNYAGVL
;
A
#
# COMPACT_ATOMS: atom_id res chain seq x y z
N MET A 1 2.25 11.71 63.17
CA MET A 1 1.24 12.07 62.16
C MET A 1 1.24 10.99 61.09
N VAL A 2 0.18 10.19 60.97
CA VAL A 2 0.06 9.22 59.88
C VAL A 2 -0.41 10.01 58.65
N SER A 3 0.43 10.16 57.64
CA SER A 3 0.05 10.87 56.41
C SER A 3 -1.00 10.05 55.67
N THR A 4 -2.18 10.61 55.43
CA THR A 4 -3.18 10.00 54.56
C THR A 4 -2.62 9.84 53.15
N PRO A 5 -2.63 8.62 52.56
CA PRO A 5 -2.16 8.41 51.19
C PRO A 5 -2.97 9.26 50.22
N LYS A 6 -2.33 9.82 49.19
CA LYS A 6 -3.00 10.59 48.12
C LYS A 6 -3.37 9.65 46.97
N ALA A 7 -4.60 9.73 46.50
CA ALA A 7 -5.07 8.91 45.38
C ALA A 7 -4.28 9.23 44.08
N PRO A 8 -3.93 8.21 43.28
CA PRO A 8 -3.36 8.40 41.95
C PRO A 8 -4.29 9.23 41.06
N LYS A 9 -3.74 10.10 40.21
CA LYS A 9 -4.53 10.87 39.23
C LYS A 9 -4.90 9.97 38.06
N ALA A 10 -6.16 9.96 37.66
CA ALA A 10 -6.63 9.23 36.48
C ALA A 10 -5.89 9.69 35.20
N PRO A 11 -5.57 8.76 34.28
CA PRO A 11 -5.01 9.11 32.98
C PRO A 11 -5.97 10.01 32.21
N ASP A 12 -5.42 11.01 31.52
CA ASP A 12 -6.21 11.86 30.64
C ASP A 12 -6.61 11.07 29.38
N PRO A 13 -7.91 10.95 29.05
CA PRO A 13 -8.37 10.22 27.87
C PRO A 13 -7.76 10.74 26.56
N THR A 14 -7.58 12.06 26.39
CA THR A 14 -7.04 12.62 25.14
C THR A 14 -5.54 12.35 25.03
N GLN A 15 -4.81 12.40 26.15
CA GLN A 15 -3.39 12.02 26.15
C GLN A 15 -3.19 10.52 25.90
N THR A 16 -4.06 9.68 26.46
CA THR A 16 -4.03 8.23 26.29
C THR A 16 -4.31 7.85 24.83
N ALA A 17 -5.33 8.46 24.22
CA ALA A 17 -5.65 8.23 22.82
C ALA A 17 -4.58 8.79 21.87
N ALA A 18 -3.99 9.95 22.14
CA ALA A 18 -2.86 10.46 21.36
C ALA A 18 -1.61 9.57 21.46
N ALA A 19 -1.34 8.99 22.63
CA ALA A 19 -0.25 8.02 22.79
C ALA A 19 -0.48 6.76 21.92
N GLN A 20 -1.73 6.28 21.84
CA GLN A 20 -2.08 5.18 20.93
C GLN A 20 -1.91 5.58 19.46
N THR A 21 -2.36 6.79 19.08
CA THR A 21 -2.21 7.30 17.71
C THR A 21 -0.74 7.38 17.31
N ALA A 22 0.14 7.87 18.20
CA ALA A 22 1.58 7.94 17.94
C ALA A 22 2.16 6.58 17.58
N THR A 23 1.91 5.55 18.41
CA THR A 23 2.39 4.19 18.16
C THR A 23 1.84 3.63 16.84
N ASN A 24 0.54 3.82 16.57
CA ASN A 24 -0.07 3.33 15.33
C ASN A 24 0.55 3.99 14.09
N VAL A 25 0.86 5.28 14.15
CA VAL A 25 1.53 6.01 13.06
C VAL A 25 2.94 5.48 12.85
N ASP A 26 3.72 5.30 13.91
CA ASP A 26 5.09 4.79 13.80
C ASP A 26 5.10 3.37 13.20
N THR A 27 4.19 2.50 13.65
CA THR A 27 3.99 1.16 13.08
C THR A 27 3.58 1.24 11.60
N ALA A 28 2.69 2.15 11.22
CA ALA A 28 2.25 2.31 9.84
C ALA A 28 3.38 2.80 8.93
N ILE A 29 4.17 3.78 9.38
CA ILE A 29 5.35 4.28 8.65
C ILE A 29 6.37 3.17 8.46
N ALA A 30 6.64 2.38 9.52
CA ALA A 30 7.56 1.25 9.45
C ALA A 30 7.05 0.16 8.49
N ASN A 31 5.76 -0.19 8.56
CA ASN A 31 5.15 -1.15 7.63
C ASN A 31 5.22 -0.68 6.18
N ALA A 32 4.98 0.61 5.92
CA ALA A 32 5.14 1.19 4.59
C ALA A 32 6.60 1.11 4.13
N GLY A 33 7.58 1.36 5.00
CA GLY A 33 9.00 1.18 4.65
C GLY A 33 9.34 -0.25 4.28
N LEU A 34 8.79 -1.24 5.01
CA LEU A 34 9.02 -2.67 4.75
C LEU A 34 8.35 -3.15 3.45
N SER A 35 7.14 -2.67 3.15
CA SER A 35 6.40 -3.09 1.95
C SER A 35 7.01 -2.53 0.65
N HIS A 36 7.62 -1.35 0.70
CA HIS A 36 8.21 -0.67 -0.46
C HIS A 36 9.69 -1.06 -0.68
N THR A 37 9.96 -2.36 -0.76
CA THR A 37 11.32 -2.89 -1.00
C THR A 37 11.66 -2.84 -2.49
N ASN A 38 12.86 -2.31 -2.82
CA ASN A 38 13.37 -2.28 -4.19
C ASN A 38 13.66 -3.70 -4.72
N GLN A 39 13.41 -3.92 -6.00
CA GLN A 39 13.65 -5.19 -6.67
C GLN A 39 14.55 -4.99 -7.88
N TYR A 40 15.54 -5.87 -8.02
CA TYR A 40 16.46 -5.87 -9.15
C TYR A 40 16.42 -7.26 -9.78
N THR A 41 16.10 -7.31 -11.07
CA THR A 41 16.04 -8.52 -11.87
C THR A 41 17.02 -8.39 -13.05
N PRO A 42 17.34 -9.48 -13.76
CA PRO A 42 18.12 -9.38 -14.99
C PRO A 42 17.45 -8.50 -16.06
N ASP A 43 16.13 -8.39 -16.02
CA ASP A 43 15.34 -7.66 -17.01
C ASP A 43 15.15 -6.18 -16.70
N GLY A 44 15.43 -5.75 -15.46
CA GLY A 44 15.22 -4.39 -15.01
C GLY A 44 15.20 -4.23 -13.50
N SER A 45 14.67 -3.09 -13.05
CA SER A 45 14.53 -2.78 -11.62
C SER A 45 13.21 -2.07 -11.34
N LEU A 46 12.73 -2.27 -10.11
CA LEU A 46 11.59 -1.58 -9.52
C LEU A 46 12.08 -0.91 -8.23
N GLU A 47 12.18 0.41 -8.24
CA GLU A 47 12.63 1.20 -7.10
C GLU A 47 11.48 2.00 -6.50
N TYR A 48 11.34 1.96 -5.18
CA TYR A 48 10.41 2.83 -4.46
C TYR A 48 11.17 4.01 -3.86
N LYS A 49 10.66 5.22 -4.08
CA LYS A 49 11.23 6.45 -3.50
C LYS A 49 10.14 7.25 -2.82
N VAL A 50 10.49 7.90 -1.71
CA VAL A 50 9.59 8.87 -1.07
C VAL A 50 9.39 10.03 -2.04
N SER A 51 8.17 10.20 -2.52
CA SER A 51 7.77 11.23 -3.48
C SER A 51 7.15 12.45 -2.81
N GLY A 52 6.86 12.37 -1.52
CA GLY A 52 6.28 13.45 -0.76
C GLY A 52 5.89 13.03 0.66
N TYR A 53 5.21 13.95 1.34
CA TYR A 53 4.69 13.73 2.68
C TYR A 53 3.26 14.26 2.77
N GLN A 54 2.41 13.53 3.48
CA GLN A 54 1.10 14.01 3.93
C GLN A 54 1.16 14.32 5.42
N THR A 55 0.50 15.41 5.82
CA THR A 55 0.44 15.80 7.22
C THR A 55 -0.85 15.30 7.86
N MET A 56 -0.72 14.63 9.00
CA MET A 56 -1.83 14.27 9.88
C MET A 56 -1.66 14.99 11.21
N THR A 57 -2.75 15.40 11.85
CA THR A 57 -2.73 16.00 13.20
C THR A 57 -3.52 15.12 14.15
N ASP A 58 -2.96 14.83 15.32
CA ASP A 58 -3.67 14.07 16.36
C ASP A 58 -4.62 14.96 17.19
N GLN A 59 -5.27 14.33 18.18
CA GLN A 59 -6.24 14.96 19.08
C GLN A 59 -5.63 16.02 20.01
N ASN A 60 -4.30 16.01 20.17
CA ASN A 60 -3.55 16.96 20.99
C ASN A 60 -2.87 18.04 20.14
N GLY A 61 -3.14 18.09 18.83
CA GLY A 61 -2.57 19.07 17.91
C GLY A 61 -1.14 18.73 17.44
N LYS A 62 -0.61 17.55 17.77
CA LYS A 62 0.71 17.12 17.27
C LYS A 62 0.58 16.66 15.82
N THR A 63 1.47 17.17 14.98
CA THR A 63 1.51 16.84 13.56
C THR A 63 2.48 15.71 13.25
N TYR A 64 2.10 14.82 12.35
CA TYR A 64 2.86 13.68 11.84
C TYR A 64 3.04 13.83 10.33
N GLN A 65 4.24 13.50 9.82
CA GLN A 65 4.51 13.46 8.39
C GLN A 65 4.52 12.00 7.92
N LEU A 66 3.54 11.64 7.11
CA LEU A 66 3.38 10.33 6.52
C LEU A 66 4.03 10.32 5.14
N PRO A 67 5.08 9.52 4.91
CA PRO A 67 5.74 9.47 3.60
C PRO A 67 4.81 8.86 2.56
N THR A 68 4.75 9.47 1.38
CA THR A 68 4.14 8.90 0.18
C THR A 68 5.22 8.34 -0.71
N TYR A 69 4.99 7.18 -1.31
CA TYR A 69 5.97 6.49 -2.16
C TYR A 69 5.52 6.47 -3.62
N SER A 70 6.48 6.57 -4.53
CA SER A 70 6.29 6.32 -5.96
C SER A 70 7.19 5.17 -6.40
N ALA A 71 6.65 4.33 -7.27
CA ALA A 71 7.34 3.19 -7.84
C ALA A 71 7.92 3.57 -9.22
N TYR A 72 9.22 3.32 -9.40
CA TYR A 72 9.95 3.61 -10.63
C TYR A 72 10.40 2.29 -11.25
N GLN A 73 9.93 2.01 -12.46
CA GLN A 73 10.31 0.83 -13.22
C GLN A 73 11.28 1.23 -14.32
N SER A 74 12.37 0.48 -14.43
CA SER A 74 13.35 0.65 -15.51
C SER A 74 13.75 -0.70 -16.09
N TYR A 75 14.01 -0.73 -17.39
CA TYR A 75 14.59 -1.88 -18.06
C TYR A 75 16.09 -1.99 -17.80
N SER A 76 16.64 -3.20 -17.92
CA SER A 76 18.09 -3.39 -18.07
C SER A 76 18.58 -2.70 -19.34
N PRO A 77 19.87 -2.34 -19.45
CA PRO A 77 20.40 -1.70 -20.66
C PRO A 77 20.09 -2.48 -21.95
N GLN A 78 20.13 -3.81 -21.88
CA GLN A 78 19.82 -4.70 -23.00
C GLN A 78 18.33 -4.65 -23.36
N ASN A 79 17.43 -4.75 -22.37
CA ASN A 79 15.99 -4.68 -22.63
C ASN A 79 15.53 -3.28 -23.03
N GLN A 80 16.17 -2.23 -22.53
CA GLN A 80 15.93 -0.85 -22.97
C GLN A 80 16.28 -0.70 -24.45
N ALA A 81 17.43 -1.22 -24.89
CA ALA A 81 17.80 -1.19 -26.30
C ALA A 81 16.80 -1.95 -27.19
N ILE A 82 16.28 -3.09 -26.72
CA ILE A 82 15.21 -3.84 -27.42
C ILE A 82 13.93 -3.02 -27.47
N TYR A 83 13.53 -2.41 -26.36
CA TYR A 83 12.35 -1.54 -26.28
C TYR A 83 12.48 -0.36 -27.26
N ASP A 84 13.59 0.37 -27.20
CA ASP A 84 13.86 1.52 -28.07
C ASP A 84 13.87 1.10 -29.55
N GLN A 85 14.53 -0.02 -29.87
CA GLN A 85 14.53 -0.56 -31.23
C GLN A 85 13.12 -0.98 -31.67
N THR A 86 12.30 -1.51 -30.76
CA THR A 86 10.93 -1.90 -31.07
C THR A 86 10.07 -0.67 -31.31
N GLN A 87 10.17 0.37 -30.48
CA GLN A 87 9.50 1.66 -30.68
C GLN A 87 9.94 2.33 -31.99
N GLN A 88 11.23 2.29 -32.32
CA GLN A 88 11.75 2.81 -33.57
C GLN A 88 11.24 2.00 -34.77
N THR A 89 11.16 0.68 -34.64
CA THR A 89 10.60 -0.21 -35.66
C THR A 89 9.12 0.10 -35.86
N GLN A 90 8.34 0.20 -34.78
CA GLN A 90 6.92 0.56 -34.84
C GLN A 90 6.71 1.94 -35.46
N LEU A 91 7.55 2.92 -35.13
CA LEU A 91 7.51 4.26 -35.75
C LEU A 91 7.87 4.19 -37.23
N GLY A 92 8.90 3.42 -37.60
CA GLY A 92 9.31 3.19 -38.98
C GLY A 92 8.21 2.49 -39.79
N LEU A 93 7.59 1.46 -39.21
CA LEU A 93 6.44 0.77 -39.79
C LEU A 93 5.23 1.69 -39.92
N SER A 94 4.97 2.54 -38.94
CA SER A 94 3.89 3.54 -39.01
C SER A 94 4.17 4.58 -40.10
N LYS A 95 5.42 5.03 -40.24
CA LYS A 95 5.83 5.94 -41.33
C LYS A 95 5.71 5.26 -42.69
N LEU A 96 6.19 4.02 -42.82
CA LEU A 96 6.03 3.22 -44.04
C LEU A 96 4.55 3.00 -44.34
N ALA A 97 3.74 2.65 -43.35
CA ALA A 97 2.29 2.51 -43.50
C ALA A 97 1.66 3.83 -43.94
N ASN A 98 2.09 4.98 -43.44
CA ASN A 98 1.62 6.30 -43.89
C ASN A 98 2.08 6.64 -45.32
N GLU A 99 3.33 6.40 -45.68
CA GLU A 99 3.85 6.60 -47.04
C GLU A 99 3.16 5.68 -48.05
N GLN A 100 2.98 4.41 -47.67
CA GLN A 100 2.25 3.42 -48.45
C GLN A 100 0.75 3.74 -48.48
N THR A 101 0.15 4.30 -47.43
CA THR A 101 -1.22 4.83 -47.47
C THR A 101 -1.31 6.00 -48.45
N GLY A 102 -0.27 6.84 -48.56
CA GLY A 102 -0.17 7.84 -49.62
C GLY A 102 -0.14 7.24 -51.02
N LYS A 103 0.65 6.18 -51.24
CA LYS A 103 0.69 5.43 -52.50
C LYS A 103 -0.61 4.68 -52.78
N ILE A 104 -1.21 4.05 -51.78
CA ILE A 104 -2.51 3.37 -51.82
C ILE A 104 -3.62 4.38 -52.09
N SER A 105 -3.58 5.58 -51.51
CA SER A 105 -4.50 6.67 -51.84
C SER A 105 -4.32 7.12 -53.30
N GLY A 106 -3.09 7.11 -53.82
CA GLY A 106 -2.84 7.30 -55.26
C GLY A 106 -3.42 6.17 -56.11
N ILE A 107 -3.21 4.92 -55.73
CA ILE A 107 -3.61 3.69 -56.44
C ILE A 107 -5.12 3.36 -56.31
N LEU A 108 -5.77 3.76 -55.21
CA LEU A 108 -7.20 3.64 -54.98
C LEU A 108 -7.96 4.89 -55.47
N GLY A 109 -7.29 6.04 -55.52
CA GLY A 109 -7.83 7.29 -56.08
C GLY A 109 -7.89 7.29 -57.60
N THR A 110 -7.10 6.44 -58.27
CA THR A 110 -7.22 6.14 -59.69
C THR A 110 -7.85 4.77 -59.89
N ASN A 111 -8.89 4.67 -60.72
CA ASN A 111 -9.43 3.37 -61.15
C ASN A 111 -8.32 2.55 -61.82
N VAL A 112 -8.33 1.23 -61.64
CA VAL A 112 -7.41 0.32 -62.36
C VAL A 112 -7.66 0.50 -63.85
N ASP A 113 -6.63 0.94 -64.58
CA ASP A 113 -6.72 1.12 -66.03
C ASP A 113 -6.62 -0.24 -66.72
N LEU A 114 -7.77 -0.87 -66.93
CA LEU A 114 -7.91 -2.09 -67.74
C LEU A 114 -8.32 -1.75 -69.17
N SER A 115 -8.07 -0.52 -69.65
CA SER A 115 -8.32 -0.17 -71.04
C SER A 115 -7.47 -1.05 -71.96
N GLY A 116 -8.01 -1.31 -73.17
CA GLY A 116 -7.33 -2.10 -74.20
C GLY A 116 -5.87 -1.70 -74.38
N ASN A 117 -5.61 -0.39 -74.46
CA ASN A 117 -4.27 0.14 -74.65
C ASN A 117 -3.27 -0.26 -73.54
N ASN A 118 -3.70 -0.29 -72.28
CA ASN A 118 -2.81 -0.64 -71.16
C ASN A 118 -2.56 -2.15 -71.10
N VAL A 119 -3.59 -2.95 -71.33
CA VAL A 119 -3.46 -4.42 -71.39
C VAL A 119 -2.62 -4.84 -72.59
N ASP A 120 -2.83 -4.22 -73.76
CA ASP A 120 -2.04 -4.46 -74.97
C ASP A 120 -0.57 -4.11 -74.77
N LYS A 121 -0.28 -2.98 -74.11
CA LYS A 121 1.08 -2.61 -73.75
C LYS A 121 1.71 -3.65 -72.82
N TYR A 122 0.99 -4.08 -71.78
CA TYR A 122 1.49 -5.09 -70.84
C TYR A 122 1.82 -6.41 -71.55
N VAL A 123 0.93 -6.90 -72.42
CA VAL A 123 1.13 -8.11 -73.22
C VAL A 123 2.32 -7.96 -74.18
N ASN A 124 2.45 -6.81 -74.84
CA ASN A 124 3.56 -6.55 -75.75
C ASN A 124 4.91 -6.53 -75.02
N ASP A 125 4.99 -5.83 -73.90
CA ASP A 125 6.24 -5.65 -73.14
C ASP A 125 6.72 -6.96 -72.50
N HIS A 126 5.80 -7.82 -72.03
CA HIS A 126 6.17 -9.01 -71.26
C HIS A 126 6.15 -10.32 -72.05
N TRP A 127 5.33 -10.43 -73.10
CA TRP A 127 4.98 -11.73 -73.68
C TRP A 127 5.17 -11.80 -75.19
N GLN A 128 4.96 -10.70 -75.93
CA GLN A 128 5.10 -10.68 -77.39
C GLN A 128 6.53 -11.01 -77.86
N GLY A 129 7.56 -10.57 -77.12
CA GLY A 129 8.95 -10.91 -77.43
C GLY A 129 9.22 -12.41 -77.38
N GLY A 130 8.67 -13.11 -76.37
CA GLY A 130 8.82 -14.57 -76.23
C GLY A 130 8.10 -15.35 -77.33
N PHE A 131 6.88 -14.91 -77.67
CA PHE A 131 6.08 -15.49 -78.76
C PHE A 131 6.81 -15.36 -80.10
N ASN A 132 7.28 -14.16 -80.46
CA ASN A 132 7.98 -13.94 -81.72
C ASN A 132 9.25 -14.78 -81.84
N ASN A 133 10.07 -14.80 -80.78
CA ASN A 133 11.29 -15.60 -80.74
C ASN A 133 11.05 -17.11 -80.94
N GLN A 134 9.93 -17.64 -80.44
CA GLN A 134 9.57 -19.05 -80.65
C GLN A 134 9.22 -19.32 -82.11
N TRP A 135 8.34 -18.50 -82.68
CA TRP A 135 7.91 -18.66 -84.07
C TRP A 135 9.03 -18.44 -85.08
N ASP A 136 9.98 -17.55 -84.78
CA ASP A 136 11.14 -17.33 -85.65
C ASP A 136 12.06 -18.57 -85.67
N ARG A 137 12.19 -19.29 -84.54
CA ARG A 137 12.88 -20.59 -84.51
C ARG A 137 12.12 -21.67 -85.27
N ASP A 138 10.80 -21.72 -85.11
CA ASP A 138 9.96 -22.71 -85.78
C ASP A 138 9.98 -22.52 -87.31
N GLN A 139 10.02 -21.26 -87.77
CA GLN A 139 10.21 -20.93 -89.17
C GLN A 139 11.56 -21.43 -89.69
N ALA A 140 12.66 -21.13 -88.98
CA ALA A 140 13.99 -21.59 -89.38
C ALA A 140 14.09 -23.13 -89.42
N SER A 141 13.42 -23.83 -88.50
CA SER A 141 13.35 -25.30 -88.49
C SER A 141 12.55 -25.85 -89.67
N LEU A 142 11.44 -25.21 -90.03
CA LEU A 142 10.65 -25.57 -91.20
C LEU A 142 11.48 -25.39 -92.48
N ASP A 143 12.16 -24.26 -92.63
CA ASP A 143 13.04 -23.98 -93.76
C ASP A 143 14.12 -25.07 -93.93
N GLN A 144 14.77 -25.47 -92.83
CA GLN A 144 15.75 -26.56 -92.84
C GLN A 144 15.11 -27.89 -93.25
N SER A 145 13.94 -28.24 -92.71
CA SER A 145 13.25 -29.50 -93.05
C SER A 145 12.85 -29.58 -94.52
N LEU A 146 12.44 -28.45 -95.11
CA LEU A 146 12.10 -28.38 -96.53
C LEU A 146 13.36 -28.55 -97.40
N ALA A 147 14.47 -27.92 -97.02
CA ALA A 147 15.76 -28.06 -97.70
C ALA A 147 16.28 -29.52 -97.66
N ASP A 148 16.22 -30.18 -96.51
CA ASP A 148 16.63 -31.58 -96.34
C ASP A 148 15.79 -32.55 -97.20
N LYS A 149 14.54 -32.18 -97.51
CA LYS A 149 13.63 -32.92 -98.40
C LYS A 149 13.82 -32.57 -99.89
N GLY A 150 14.80 -31.74 -100.22
CA GLY A 150 15.09 -31.30 -101.59
C GLY A 150 14.08 -30.29 -102.14
N ILE A 151 13.26 -29.66 -101.28
CA ILE A 151 12.33 -28.62 -101.67
C ILE A 151 13.07 -27.29 -101.69
N SER A 152 13.34 -26.76 -102.88
CA SER A 152 14.04 -25.48 -103.03
C SER A 152 13.13 -24.28 -102.71
N MET A 153 13.72 -23.23 -102.15
CA MET A 153 13.06 -21.94 -101.96
C MET A 153 12.52 -21.40 -103.30
N GLY A 154 11.29 -20.89 -103.28
CA GLY A 154 10.60 -20.38 -104.47
C GLY A 154 9.85 -21.43 -105.29
N SER A 155 9.97 -22.73 -104.96
CA SER A 155 9.11 -23.77 -105.52
C SER A 155 7.66 -23.63 -105.03
N ALA A 156 6.70 -24.15 -105.80
CA ALA A 156 5.29 -24.15 -105.40
C ALA A 156 5.07 -24.91 -104.07
N ALA A 157 5.81 -25.99 -103.84
CA ALA A 157 5.76 -26.75 -102.59
C ALA A 157 6.28 -25.95 -101.39
N TYR A 158 7.37 -25.19 -101.57
CA TYR A 158 7.89 -24.29 -100.54
C TYR A 158 6.88 -23.19 -100.21
N ASN A 159 6.32 -22.52 -101.23
CA ASN A 159 5.36 -21.43 -101.03
C ASN A 159 4.10 -21.91 -100.30
N ASN A 160 3.59 -23.10 -100.64
CA ASN A 160 2.44 -23.70 -99.97
C ASN A 160 2.76 -24.01 -98.49
N ALA A 161 3.93 -24.59 -98.20
CA ALA A 161 4.35 -24.91 -96.84
C ALA A 161 4.53 -23.64 -95.98
N MET A 162 5.09 -22.59 -96.58
CA MET A 162 5.31 -21.31 -95.91
C MET A 162 3.99 -20.55 -95.70
N GLN A 163 3.05 -20.64 -96.64
CA GLN A 163 1.70 -20.07 -96.48
C GLN A 163 0.90 -20.78 -95.39
N ASP A 164 1.00 -22.11 -95.31
CA ASP A 164 0.41 -22.92 -94.24
C ASP A 164 1.02 -22.57 -92.87
N PHE A 165 2.35 -22.40 -92.81
CA PHE A 165 3.03 -21.91 -91.61
C PHE A 165 2.57 -20.51 -91.18
N SER A 166 2.48 -19.56 -92.11
CA SER A 166 2.00 -18.20 -91.83
C SER A 166 0.56 -18.22 -91.31
N THR A 167 -0.31 -19.05 -91.90
CA THR A 167 -1.71 -19.19 -91.48
C THR A 167 -1.80 -19.77 -90.06
N ARG A 168 -0.98 -20.77 -89.75
CA ARG A 168 -0.88 -21.32 -88.39
C ARG A 168 -0.33 -20.31 -87.38
N LYS A 169 0.72 -19.56 -87.74
CA LYS A 169 1.29 -18.51 -86.90
C LYS A 169 0.26 -17.44 -86.59
N GLN A 170 -0.54 -17.02 -87.57
CA GLN A 170 -1.59 -16.03 -87.39
C GLN A 170 -2.70 -16.54 -86.45
N ALA A 171 -3.23 -17.74 -86.69
CA ALA A 171 -4.25 -18.33 -85.82
C ALA A 171 -3.75 -18.54 -84.39
N ALA A 172 -2.50 -18.96 -84.23
CA ALA A 172 -1.86 -19.10 -82.92
C ALA A 172 -1.62 -17.75 -82.24
N SER A 173 -1.29 -16.70 -82.99
CA SER A 173 -1.15 -15.34 -82.48
C SER A 173 -2.47 -14.78 -81.97
N ASP A 174 -3.56 -15.00 -82.70
CA ASP A 174 -4.90 -14.54 -82.32
C ASP A 174 -5.39 -15.25 -81.05
N GLN A 175 -5.18 -16.56 -80.95
CA GLN A 175 -5.51 -17.33 -79.75
C GLN A 175 -4.62 -16.95 -78.56
N TYR A 176 -3.31 -16.82 -78.79
CA TYR A 176 -2.35 -16.44 -77.76
C TYR A 176 -2.66 -15.05 -77.20
N LEU A 177 -3.00 -14.08 -78.05
CA LEU A 177 -3.34 -12.73 -77.62
C LEU A 177 -4.59 -12.73 -76.73
N GLY A 178 -5.61 -13.52 -77.06
CA GLY A 178 -6.82 -13.65 -76.23
C GLY A 178 -6.54 -14.25 -74.85
N ASP A 179 -5.77 -15.34 -74.80
CA ASP A 179 -5.38 -15.99 -73.54
C ASP A 179 -4.49 -15.07 -72.69
N MET A 180 -3.55 -14.39 -73.32
CA MET A 180 -2.68 -13.42 -72.67
C MET A 180 -3.47 -12.22 -72.17
N TYR A 181 -4.44 -11.70 -72.91
CA TYR A 181 -5.26 -10.56 -72.47
C TYR A 181 -6.01 -10.85 -71.15
N SER A 182 -6.49 -12.09 -70.97
CA SER A 182 -7.09 -12.56 -69.70
C SER A 182 -6.05 -12.68 -68.58
N ASN A 183 -4.87 -13.22 -68.89
CA ASN A 183 -3.77 -13.33 -67.92
C ASN A 183 -3.23 -11.95 -67.50
N ALA A 184 -3.09 -11.01 -68.43
CA ALA A 184 -2.58 -9.66 -68.18
C ALA A 184 -3.46 -8.90 -67.19
N GLN A 185 -4.78 -8.98 -67.35
CA GLN A 185 -5.72 -8.38 -66.41
C GLN A 185 -5.54 -8.96 -64.99
N ASN A 186 -5.38 -10.27 -64.86
CA ASN A 186 -5.13 -10.92 -63.56
C ASN A 186 -3.77 -10.53 -62.97
N SER A 187 -2.71 -10.40 -63.80
CA SER A 187 -1.39 -9.95 -63.36
C SER A 187 -1.42 -8.50 -62.86
N ILE A 188 -2.02 -7.59 -63.63
CA ILE A 188 -2.18 -6.16 -63.26
C ILE A 188 -2.94 -6.03 -61.93
N LEU A 189 -3.98 -6.84 -61.72
CA LEU A 189 -4.73 -6.87 -60.45
C LEU A 189 -3.91 -7.45 -59.29
N THR A 190 -3.05 -8.43 -59.54
CA THR A 190 -2.22 -9.07 -58.52
C THR A 190 -1.08 -8.17 -58.05
N GLU A 191 -0.43 -7.46 -58.97
CA GLU A 191 0.61 -6.47 -58.65
C GLU A 191 0.08 -5.37 -57.72
N ARG A 192 -1.20 -5.04 -57.84
CA ARG A 192 -1.89 -4.09 -56.95
C ARG A 192 -2.16 -4.64 -55.54
N ASN A 193 -2.35 -5.96 -55.40
CA ASN A 193 -2.69 -6.60 -54.12
C ASN A 193 -1.46 -6.99 -53.28
N GLN A 194 -0.28 -7.18 -53.90
CA GLN A 194 0.98 -7.45 -53.21
C GLN A 194 1.31 -6.44 -52.08
N PRO A 195 1.32 -5.12 -52.33
CA PRO A 195 1.66 -4.15 -51.28
C PRO A 195 0.66 -4.17 -50.11
N LEU A 196 -0.60 -4.56 -50.32
CA LEU A 196 -1.60 -4.67 -49.24
C LEU A 196 -1.29 -5.83 -48.29
N ASN A 197 -0.86 -6.97 -48.84
CA ASN A 197 -0.51 -8.16 -48.05
C ASN A 197 0.80 -7.99 -47.29
N GLU A 198 1.80 -7.32 -47.89
CA GLU A 198 3.08 -7.01 -47.24
C GLU A 198 2.90 -6.10 -46.01
N ILE A 199 1.99 -5.11 -46.08
CA ILE A 199 1.69 -4.22 -44.96
C ILE A 199 1.04 -4.99 -43.80
N SER A 200 0.11 -5.90 -44.08
CA SER A 200 -0.54 -6.72 -43.05
C SER A 200 0.44 -7.65 -42.32
N ALA A 201 1.46 -8.15 -43.03
CA ALA A 201 2.49 -9.01 -42.43
C ALA A 201 3.49 -8.21 -41.57
N LEU A 202 3.83 -6.99 -41.98
CA LEU A 202 4.75 -6.11 -41.24
C LEU A 202 4.14 -5.54 -39.95
N MET A 203 2.83 -5.32 -39.91
CA MET A 203 2.14 -4.78 -38.75
C MET A 203 1.99 -5.75 -37.57
N SER A 204 2.20 -7.06 -37.74
CA SER A 204 2.00 -8.05 -36.66
C SER A 204 3.19 -8.18 -35.68
N GLY A 205 4.07 -7.17 -35.65
CA GLY A 205 5.38 -7.21 -34.98
C GLY A 205 5.35 -7.59 -33.49
N SER A 206 6.36 -8.38 -33.10
CA SER A 206 6.60 -9.00 -31.80
C SER A 206 6.40 -8.06 -30.60
N GLN A 207 5.75 -8.56 -29.54
CA GLN A 207 5.55 -7.83 -28.28
C GLN A 207 6.86 -7.78 -27.47
N VAL A 208 7.17 -6.61 -26.92
CA VAL A 208 8.24 -6.46 -25.92
C VAL A 208 7.75 -7.09 -24.61
N ASN A 209 8.51 -8.03 -24.07
CA ASN A 209 8.19 -8.65 -22.79
C ASN A 209 8.44 -7.63 -21.66
N GLN A 210 7.43 -7.37 -20.81
CA GLN A 210 7.61 -6.50 -19.65
C GLN A 210 8.36 -7.23 -18.53
N PRO A 211 9.18 -6.54 -17.73
CA PRO A 211 9.87 -7.14 -16.60
C PRO A 211 8.84 -7.58 -15.56
N ASN A 212 8.92 -8.82 -15.11
CA ASN A 212 8.09 -9.31 -14.02
C ASN A 212 8.78 -9.05 -12.68
N TYR A 213 8.05 -8.45 -11.75
CA TYR A 213 8.50 -8.20 -10.37
C TYR A 213 7.73 -9.10 -9.40
N VAL A 214 8.40 -9.55 -8.34
CA VAL A 214 7.78 -10.40 -7.31
C VAL A 214 6.99 -9.54 -6.33
N ASN A 215 5.95 -10.08 -5.69
CA ASN A 215 5.31 -9.36 -4.59
C ASN A 215 6.27 -9.29 -3.40
N SER A 216 6.59 -8.09 -2.92
CA SER A 216 7.39 -7.90 -1.71
C SER A 216 6.65 -8.51 -0.51
N PRO A 217 7.30 -9.35 0.33
CA PRO A 217 6.66 -9.91 1.52
C PRO A 217 6.15 -8.80 2.44
N THR A 218 4.86 -8.79 2.73
CA THR A 218 4.25 -7.80 3.64
C THR A 218 4.37 -8.32 5.08
N THR A 219 5.46 -7.97 5.76
CA THR A 219 5.56 -8.19 7.20
C THR A 219 4.79 -7.07 7.90
N GLN A 220 3.59 -7.36 8.42
CA GLN A 220 2.87 -6.43 9.29
C GLN A 220 3.47 -6.46 10.70
N LEU A 221 4.13 -5.37 11.06
CA LEU A 221 4.49 -5.09 12.44
C LEU A 221 3.19 -4.90 13.26
N PRO A 222 3.05 -5.59 14.40
CA PRO A 222 1.90 -5.41 15.28
C PRO A 222 1.96 -4.03 15.95
N THR A 223 0.79 -3.41 16.13
CA THR A 223 0.65 -2.21 16.97
C THR A 223 0.64 -2.61 18.45
N VAL A 224 1.32 -1.84 19.29
CA VAL A 224 1.23 -2.00 20.76
C VAL A 224 -0.01 -1.26 21.27
N ASP A 225 -0.78 -1.90 22.15
CA ASP A 225 -1.90 -1.26 22.87
C ASP A 225 -1.38 -0.36 24.00
N GLN A 226 -0.88 0.81 23.62
CA GLN A 226 -0.35 1.80 24.53
C GLN A 226 -1.44 2.33 25.47
N ALA A 227 -2.69 2.45 25.00
CA ALA A 227 -3.81 2.85 25.84
C ALA A 227 -4.10 1.83 26.94
N GLY A 228 -4.07 0.53 26.60
CA GLY A 228 -4.19 -0.57 27.57
C GLY A 228 -3.08 -0.52 28.62
N LEU A 229 -1.82 -0.34 28.21
CA LEU A 229 -0.67 -0.26 29.12
C LEU A 229 -0.75 0.94 30.09
N ILE A 230 -1.22 2.10 29.62
CA ILE A 230 -1.41 3.29 30.46
C ILE A 230 -2.51 3.03 31.50
N ASN A 231 -3.63 2.43 31.10
CA ASN A 231 -4.72 2.10 32.03
C ASN A 231 -4.33 0.99 33.01
N GLU A 232 -3.60 -0.03 32.56
CA GLU A 232 -3.06 -1.11 33.40
C GLU A 232 -2.14 -0.54 34.49
N ASN A 233 -1.22 0.37 34.11
CA ASN A 233 -0.34 1.03 35.06
C ASN A 233 -1.12 1.85 36.11
N TYR A 234 -2.16 2.57 35.69
CA TYR A 234 -3.04 3.29 36.63
C TYR A 234 -3.78 2.34 37.58
N ASN A 235 -4.31 1.23 37.08
CA ASN A 235 -4.98 0.22 37.91
C ASN A 235 -4.04 -0.39 38.96
N GLN A 236 -2.77 -0.64 38.60
CA GLN A 236 -1.76 -1.11 39.54
C GLN A 236 -1.47 -0.08 40.64
N GLN A 237 -1.34 1.21 40.28
CA GLN A 237 -1.17 2.29 41.24
C GLN A 237 -2.38 2.42 42.18
N MET A 238 -3.61 2.25 41.64
CA MET A 238 -4.83 2.28 42.42
C MET A 238 -4.93 1.07 43.37
N GLY A 239 -4.48 -0.11 42.93
CA GLY A 239 -4.37 -1.30 43.77
C GLY A 239 -3.42 -1.09 44.96
N ALA A 240 -2.24 -0.52 44.72
CA ALA A 240 -1.29 -0.17 45.76
C ALA A 240 -1.84 0.89 46.73
N TYR A 241 -2.52 1.92 46.19
CA TYR A 241 -3.21 2.93 46.99
C TYR A 241 -4.28 2.30 47.90
N ASN A 242 -5.15 1.46 47.36
CA ASN A 242 -6.20 0.77 48.12
C ASN A 242 -5.62 -0.11 49.24
N GLN A 243 -4.49 -0.79 48.98
CA GLN A 243 -3.77 -1.54 50.01
C GLN A 243 -3.20 -0.63 51.10
N GLN A 244 -2.67 0.55 50.75
CA GLN A 244 -2.14 1.49 51.72
C GLN A 244 -3.24 2.13 52.57
N VAL A 245 -4.39 2.44 51.97
CA VAL A 245 -5.59 2.89 52.68
C VAL A 245 -6.12 1.78 53.59
N ALA A 246 -6.19 0.53 53.12
CA ALA A 246 -6.60 -0.61 53.96
C ALA A 246 -5.67 -0.81 55.16
N LYS A 247 -4.35 -0.68 54.99
CA LYS A 247 -3.38 -0.73 56.11
C LYS A 247 -3.56 0.46 57.07
N SER A 248 -3.82 1.65 56.56
CA SER A 248 -4.06 2.84 57.39
C SER A 248 -5.37 2.72 58.16
N ASN A 249 -6.43 2.19 57.54
CA ASN A 249 -7.71 1.90 58.19
C ASN A 249 -7.58 0.78 59.22
N ALA A 250 -6.78 -0.27 58.96
CA ALA A 250 -6.49 -1.33 59.93
C ALA A 250 -5.66 -0.81 61.12
N ALA A 251 -4.66 0.05 60.87
CA ALA A 251 -3.87 0.69 61.92
C ALA A 251 -4.71 1.67 62.76
N MET A 252 -5.62 2.41 62.12
CA MET A 252 -6.55 3.31 62.80
C MET A 252 -7.64 2.55 63.56
N GLY A 253 -8.14 1.43 63.02
CA GLY A 253 -9.05 0.51 63.72
C GLY A 253 -8.38 -0.21 64.88
N GLY A 254 -7.08 -0.54 64.78
CA GLY A 254 -6.30 -1.07 65.90
C GLY A 254 -5.99 -0.03 66.98
N LEU A 255 -5.78 1.24 66.60
CA LEU A 255 -5.56 2.34 67.55
C LEU A 255 -6.86 2.82 68.22
N PHE A 256 -8.00 2.79 67.51
CA PHE A 256 -9.34 2.96 68.11
C PHE A 256 -9.78 1.73 68.93
N GLY A 257 -9.28 0.53 68.58
CA GLY A 257 -9.45 -0.69 69.38
C GLY A 257 -8.59 -0.70 70.67
N LEU A 258 -7.48 0.05 70.70
CA LEU A 258 -6.66 0.26 71.90
C LEU A 258 -7.08 1.50 72.72
N GLY A 259 -7.75 2.47 72.11
CA GLY A 259 -8.32 3.64 72.77
C GLY A 259 -9.76 3.44 73.28
N SER A 260 -10.37 2.28 73.01
CA SER A 260 -11.68 1.87 73.56
C SER A 260 -11.56 0.75 74.60
N SER A 261 -10.51 0.78 75.43
CA SER A 261 -10.53 0.16 76.76
C SER A 261 -11.51 0.86 77.73
N LEU A 262 -12.59 1.42 77.19
CA LEU A 262 -13.67 2.16 77.86
C LEU A 262 -14.57 1.29 78.74
N LEU A 263 -14.11 0.11 79.16
CA LEU A 263 -14.79 -0.73 80.15
C LEU A 263 -13.78 -1.41 81.09
N GLY A 264 -12.88 -0.62 81.72
CA GLY A 264 -12.17 -1.08 82.93
C GLY A 264 -10.66 -0.86 83.00
N GLY A 265 -10.11 0.23 82.46
CA GLY A 265 -8.67 0.51 82.58
C GLY A 265 -8.32 1.99 82.60
N TRP A 266 -7.21 2.31 83.28
CA TRP A 266 -6.61 3.63 83.47
C TRP A 266 -6.64 4.52 82.22
N ALA A 267 -7.08 5.77 82.37
CA ALA A 267 -7.08 6.76 81.29
C ALA A 267 -6.32 8.03 81.69
N MET A 268 -5.56 8.60 80.75
CA MET A 268 -4.85 9.87 80.94
C MET A 268 -5.85 10.98 81.23
N SER A 269 -5.77 11.60 82.41
CA SER A 269 -6.74 12.62 82.83
C SER A 269 -6.09 13.86 83.45
N ASP A 270 -4.77 14.02 83.26
CA ASP A 270 -4.02 15.19 83.69
C ASP A 270 -4.55 16.47 83.05
N ARG A 271 -4.78 17.51 83.87
CA ARG A 271 -5.29 18.80 83.43
C ARG A 271 -4.41 19.45 82.37
N ARG A 272 -3.09 19.24 82.43
CA ARG A 272 -2.11 19.82 81.47
C ARG A 272 -2.32 19.32 80.05
N LEU A 273 -3.03 18.20 79.87
CA LEU A 273 -3.32 17.62 78.57
C LEU A 273 -4.63 18.12 77.97
N LYS A 274 -5.41 18.92 78.70
CA LYS A 274 -6.78 19.30 78.34
C LYS A 274 -6.90 20.81 78.13
N ARG A 275 -7.74 21.19 77.16
CA ARG A 275 -8.13 22.56 76.82
C ARG A 275 -9.66 22.65 76.72
N ASP A 276 -10.19 23.87 76.71
CA ASP A 276 -11.63 24.15 76.58
C ASP A 276 -12.48 23.37 77.60
N VAL A 277 -12.01 23.38 78.85
CA VAL A 277 -12.57 22.60 79.96
C VAL A 277 -13.83 23.28 80.50
N HIS A 278 -14.98 22.62 80.33
CA HIS A 278 -16.28 23.08 80.83
C HIS A 278 -16.90 22.01 81.72
N GLN A 279 -17.25 22.36 82.96
CA GLN A 279 -17.95 21.42 83.83
C GLN A 279 -19.37 21.22 83.30
N ILE A 280 -19.76 19.95 83.12
CA ILE A 280 -21.06 19.55 82.57
C ILE A 280 -21.89 18.72 83.54
N GLY A 281 -21.30 18.30 84.67
CA GLY A 281 -22.00 17.51 85.67
C GLY A 281 -21.15 17.19 86.88
N VAL A 282 -21.67 16.31 87.72
CA VAL A 282 -21.03 15.79 88.92
C VAL A 282 -21.39 14.30 89.01
N THR A 283 -20.43 13.43 89.39
CA THR A 283 -20.67 12.00 89.62
C THR A 283 -21.47 11.77 90.91
N GLU A 284 -21.97 10.55 91.13
CA GLU A 284 -22.60 10.18 92.42
C GLU A 284 -21.63 10.32 93.60
N SER A 285 -20.33 10.12 93.36
CA SER A 285 -19.25 10.30 94.32
C SER A 285 -18.87 11.78 94.58
N GLY A 286 -19.54 12.73 93.93
CA GLY A 286 -19.32 14.17 94.13
C GLY A 286 -18.18 14.77 93.29
N LEU A 287 -17.61 14.02 92.34
CA LEU A 287 -16.53 14.51 91.48
C LEU A 287 -17.07 15.29 90.27
N PRO A 288 -16.52 16.47 89.94
CA PRO A 288 -16.91 17.20 88.74
C PRO A 288 -16.60 16.44 87.45
N VAL A 289 -17.56 16.44 86.52
CA VAL A 289 -17.43 15.88 85.16
C VAL A 289 -17.31 17.02 84.17
N TYR A 290 -16.36 16.94 83.25
CA TYR A 290 -16.05 18.00 82.29
C TYR A 290 -16.20 17.53 80.84
N GLU A 291 -16.69 18.42 79.98
CA GLU A 291 -16.41 18.39 78.55
C GLU A 291 -15.08 19.12 78.29
N TYR A 292 -14.19 18.54 77.48
CA TYR A 292 -12.90 19.12 77.14
C TYR A 292 -12.39 18.62 75.79
N GLU A 293 -11.34 19.22 75.26
CA GLU A 293 -10.56 18.69 74.13
C GLU A 293 -9.11 18.47 74.56
N TYR A 294 -8.44 17.43 74.05
CA TYR A 294 -7.01 17.26 74.31
C TYR A 294 -6.17 18.29 73.54
N VAL A 295 -5.07 18.75 74.12
CA VAL A 295 -4.15 19.72 73.48
C VAL A 295 -3.55 19.20 72.16
N PHE A 296 -3.50 17.88 71.98
CA PHE A 296 -3.03 17.19 70.77
C PHE A 296 -4.16 16.88 69.75
N GLY A 297 -5.39 17.36 70.00
CA GLY A 297 -6.56 17.10 69.16
C GLY A 297 -7.24 15.76 69.45
N GLY A 298 -8.35 15.48 68.75
CA GLY A 298 -9.17 14.28 68.97
C GLY A 298 -10.65 14.56 69.23
N GLY A 299 -11.09 15.82 69.09
CA GLY A 299 -12.47 16.23 69.30
C GLY A 299 -12.84 16.37 70.78
N ARG A 300 -14.08 16.80 71.03
CA ARG A 300 -14.63 16.94 72.39
C ARG A 300 -14.79 15.58 73.06
N GLN A 301 -14.36 15.51 74.32
CA GLN A 301 -14.36 14.34 75.18
C GLN A 301 -15.04 14.71 76.50
N VAL A 302 -15.52 13.70 77.22
CA VAL A 302 -16.09 13.86 78.55
C VAL A 302 -15.28 13.04 79.56
N GLY A 303 -14.97 13.63 80.72
CA GLY A 303 -14.24 12.92 81.77
C GLY A 303 -13.90 13.76 83.00
N LEU A 304 -13.17 13.15 83.92
CA LEU A 304 -12.77 13.73 85.22
C LEU A 304 -11.43 14.46 85.13
N MET A 305 -11.08 15.27 86.12
CA MET A 305 -9.73 15.86 86.22
C MET A 305 -8.90 15.10 87.26
N ALA A 306 -7.71 14.62 86.87
CA ALA A 306 -6.93 13.73 87.73
C ALA A 306 -6.49 14.38 89.06
N ASP A 307 -6.22 15.68 89.05
CA ASP A 307 -5.90 16.45 90.26
C ASP A 307 -7.09 16.54 91.23
N GLU A 308 -8.31 16.58 90.72
CA GLU A 308 -9.53 16.58 91.53
C GLU A 308 -9.86 15.18 92.05
N VAL A 309 -9.72 14.16 91.21
CA VAL A 309 -9.89 12.76 91.61
C VAL A 309 -8.92 12.38 92.72
N GLU A 310 -7.66 12.82 92.64
CA GLU A 310 -6.63 12.54 93.65
C GLU A 310 -7.01 13.01 95.06
N THR A 311 -7.82 14.08 95.17
CA THR A 311 -8.25 14.60 96.47
C THR A 311 -9.28 13.72 97.17
N VAL A 312 -10.02 12.90 96.40
CA VAL A 312 -11.13 12.07 96.90
C VAL A 312 -10.78 10.58 96.86
N PHE A 313 -10.14 10.12 95.78
CA PHE A 313 -9.72 8.74 95.54
C PHE A 313 -8.25 8.70 95.10
N PRO A 314 -7.29 8.94 96.01
CA PRO A 314 -5.86 8.94 95.66
C PRO A 314 -5.39 7.60 95.08
N GLU A 315 -6.01 6.48 95.47
CA GLU A 315 -5.74 5.14 94.94
C GLU A 315 -6.17 4.96 93.48
N ALA A 316 -7.04 5.83 92.98
CA ALA A 316 -7.45 5.83 91.58
C ALA A 316 -6.53 6.68 90.69
N ILE A 317 -5.35 7.10 91.19
CA ILE A 317 -4.35 7.90 90.46
C ILE A 317 -3.04 7.14 90.27
N ALA A 318 -2.48 7.25 89.06
CA ALA A 318 -1.16 6.74 88.71
C ALA A 318 -0.42 7.75 87.82
N GLU A 319 0.90 7.78 87.91
CA GLU A 319 1.73 8.51 86.94
C GLU A 319 1.92 7.67 85.68
N GLY A 320 1.48 8.22 84.56
CA GLY A 320 1.66 7.65 83.23
C GLY A 320 2.92 8.17 82.52
N PRO A 321 3.08 7.83 81.24
CA PRO A 321 4.20 8.29 80.41
C PRO A 321 4.34 9.81 80.42
N GLY A 322 5.56 10.31 80.62
CA GLY A 322 5.85 11.75 80.64
C GLY A 322 5.50 12.45 81.95
N GLY A 323 5.18 11.71 83.03
CA GLY A 323 4.86 12.28 84.33
C GLY A 323 3.47 12.93 84.38
N PHE A 324 2.56 12.50 83.51
CA PHE A 324 1.17 12.95 83.48
C PHE A 324 0.27 11.97 84.21
N LYS A 325 -0.69 12.49 84.97
CA LYS A 325 -1.60 11.69 85.78
C LYS A 325 -2.66 10.95 84.97
N MET A 326 -2.95 9.72 85.40
CA MET A 326 -4.00 8.84 84.90
C MET A 326 -5.04 8.61 85.99
N VAL A 327 -6.30 8.46 85.60
CA VAL A 327 -7.43 8.10 86.47
C VAL A 327 -7.89 6.70 86.14
N ASN A 328 -8.04 5.85 87.16
CA ASN A 328 -8.75 4.59 87.05
C ASN A 328 -10.26 4.82 87.17
N TYR A 329 -10.95 4.88 86.04
CA TYR A 329 -12.40 5.16 86.01
C TYR A 329 -13.23 4.07 86.72
N ALA A 330 -12.74 2.83 86.82
CA ALA A 330 -13.43 1.76 87.55
C ALA A 330 -13.35 1.89 89.08
N GLY A 331 -12.45 2.76 89.59
CA GLY A 331 -12.32 3.02 91.02
C GLY A 331 -13.11 4.24 91.51
N VAL A 332 -13.75 5.00 90.60
CA VAL A 332 -14.35 6.31 90.90
C VAL A 332 -15.79 6.48 90.38
N LEU A 333 -16.21 5.60 89.47
CA LEU A 333 -17.58 5.46 88.95
C LEU A 333 -18.21 4.19 89.49
#